data_AF-A0A518KDY4-F1
#
_entry.id   AF-A0A518KDY4-F1
#
_cell.length_a   1.000
_cell.length_b   1.000
_cell.length_c   1.000
_cell.angle_alpha   90.00
_cell.angle_beta   90.00
_cell.angle_gamma   90.00
#
_symmetry.space_group_name_H-M   'P 1'
#
loop_
_entity.id
_entity.type
_entity.pdbx_description
1 polymer ?
#
loop_
_entity_poly.entity_id
_entity_poly.type
_entity_poly.pdbx_seq_one_letter_code
_entity_poly.pdbx_strand_id
1 'polypeptide(L)'
;MARKAPEASPQETNPPPPRRSSLLAERYRLEGTYERLRRALISGPQDGRLDQPLSFWVLPTDRRLPIAFLGRTLRDLLAQPLEDLMQTPGVGQKKILGFFDLLRRAIKSESADKPFGMPNDLKLSEPAQRRGVGAEPGAVSDAVWREWCDAIVQAGFGGHALGRVAPSLRPLPTVIWETPLSDYAARSLSDIRSLKTHGEKRVNAIIEVFGAVYEAVSTAVLHEDLQLDLTARFVPEVSRWIIAHGRRPDRLTVADVREHVARPLVRQIDRDLGEPMTELVAERLGLDQPAPTVKAQAERLNVTRARVYQLLEDCARVMAVRWPEGRWLLAPLGDSPADTEPEVLGLVHALRGLFYPE
;
A
#
# COMPACT_ATOMS: atom_id res chain seq x y z
N MET A 1 -85.17 4.52 31.97
CA MET A 1 -85.04 3.15 32.48
C MET A 1 -85.00 2.18 31.29
N ALA A 2 -83.92 1.38 31.24
CA ALA A 2 -83.70 0.15 30.45
C ALA A 2 -84.07 0.12 28.95
N ARG A 3 -83.06 0.17 28.07
CA ARG A 3 -83.04 -0.61 26.83
C ARG A 3 -81.69 -1.34 26.70
N LYS A 4 -81.80 -2.66 26.68
CA LYS A 4 -80.75 -3.69 26.67
C LYS A 4 -80.28 -3.91 25.22
N ALA A 5 -78.98 -4.11 25.05
CA ALA A 5 -78.29 -4.34 23.78
C ALA A 5 -78.72 -5.64 23.06
N PRO A 6 -78.55 -5.74 21.73
CA PRO A 6 -78.48 -7.02 21.03
C PRO A 6 -77.03 -7.51 20.89
N GLU A 7 -76.88 -8.82 21.05
CA GLU A 7 -75.65 -9.61 20.98
C GLU A 7 -75.00 -9.57 19.59
N ALA A 8 -73.68 -9.38 19.56
CA ALA A 8 -72.86 -9.52 18.37
C ALA A 8 -72.38 -10.97 18.23
N SER A 9 -72.62 -11.58 17.06
CA SER A 9 -72.13 -12.90 16.69
C SER A 9 -70.59 -12.94 16.59
N PRO A 10 -69.93 -14.05 16.95
CA PRO A 10 -68.48 -14.16 16.87
C PRO A 10 -68.04 -14.35 15.40
N GLN A 11 -67.19 -13.43 14.93
CA GLN A 11 -66.49 -13.56 13.65
C GLN A 11 -65.48 -14.71 13.72
N GLU A 12 -65.65 -15.71 12.84
CA GLU A 12 -64.64 -16.71 12.52
C GLU A 12 -63.36 -16.02 12.03
N THR A 13 -62.29 -16.16 12.80
CA THR A 13 -60.95 -15.75 12.38
C THR A 13 -60.32 -16.89 11.58
N ASN A 14 -60.29 -16.73 10.26
CA ASN A 14 -59.54 -17.61 9.38
C ASN A 14 -58.04 -17.58 9.76
N PRO A 15 -57.37 -18.73 9.97
CA PRO A 15 -55.94 -18.76 10.20
C PRO A 15 -55.17 -18.35 8.93
N PRO A 16 -54.03 -17.64 9.06
CA PRO A 16 -53.24 -17.22 7.90
C PRO A 16 -52.64 -18.43 7.16
N PRO A 17 -52.49 -18.37 5.82
CA PRO A 17 -51.97 -19.48 5.03
C PRO A 17 -50.48 -19.76 5.35
N PRO A 18 -50.00 -21.00 5.12
CA PRO A 18 -48.75 -21.49 5.69
C PRO A 18 -47.49 -20.93 5.00
N ARG A 19 -46.43 -20.74 5.81
CA ARG A 19 -45.05 -20.30 5.50
C ARG A 19 -44.27 -21.11 4.43
N ARG A 20 -44.91 -22.01 3.69
CA ARG A 20 -44.23 -22.90 2.71
C ARG A 20 -43.93 -22.23 1.36
N SER A 21 -44.72 -21.24 0.93
CA SER A 21 -44.47 -20.58 -0.36
C SER A 21 -43.25 -19.65 -0.35
N SER A 22 -42.90 -19.09 0.82
CA SER A 22 -41.75 -18.18 0.95
C SER A 22 -40.42 -18.91 0.77
N LEU A 23 -40.28 -20.13 1.31
CA LEU A 23 -39.05 -20.93 1.21
C LEU A 23 -38.77 -21.39 -0.24
N LEU A 24 -39.82 -21.78 -0.97
CA LEU A 24 -39.69 -22.12 -2.39
C LEU A 24 -39.32 -20.89 -3.23
N ALA A 25 -40.01 -19.77 -3.03
CA ALA A 25 -39.71 -18.52 -3.74
C ALA A 25 -38.27 -18.03 -3.47
N GLU A 26 -37.78 -18.18 -2.25
CA GLU A 26 -36.42 -17.82 -1.87
C GLU A 26 -35.38 -18.73 -2.51
N ARG A 27 -35.64 -20.04 -2.60
CA ARG A 27 -34.76 -21.00 -3.30
C ARG A 27 -34.66 -20.69 -4.80
N TYR A 28 -35.78 -20.41 -5.46
CA TYR A 28 -35.79 -20.00 -6.88
C TYR A 28 -34.99 -18.70 -7.13
N ARG A 29 -35.04 -17.74 -6.18
CA ARG A 29 -34.24 -16.51 -6.28
C ARG A 29 -32.74 -16.77 -6.17
N LEU A 30 -32.33 -17.70 -5.31
CA LEU A 30 -30.93 -18.09 -5.17
C LEU A 30 -30.43 -18.79 -6.43
N GLU A 31 -31.20 -19.75 -6.95
CA GLU A 31 -30.89 -20.47 -8.20
C GLU A 31 -30.72 -19.51 -9.38
N GLY A 32 -31.70 -18.61 -9.57
CA GLY A 32 -31.62 -17.61 -10.64
C GLY A 32 -30.47 -16.61 -10.46
N THR A 33 -30.05 -16.34 -9.22
CA THR A 33 -28.86 -15.50 -8.97
C THR A 33 -27.57 -16.26 -9.28
N TYR A 34 -27.48 -17.52 -8.86
CA TYR A 34 -26.34 -18.38 -9.16
C TYR A 34 -26.13 -18.54 -10.66
N GLU A 35 -27.17 -18.92 -11.41
CA GLU A 35 -27.06 -19.13 -12.85
C GLU A 35 -26.67 -17.85 -13.62
N ARG A 36 -27.14 -16.68 -13.16
CA ARG A 36 -26.67 -15.39 -13.73
C ARG A 36 -25.19 -15.16 -13.49
N LEU A 37 -24.72 -15.36 -12.27
CA LEU A 37 -23.30 -15.15 -11.91
C LEU A 37 -22.40 -16.18 -12.61
N ARG A 38 -22.83 -17.45 -12.62
CA ARG A 38 -22.18 -18.55 -13.32
C ARG A 38 -22.04 -18.25 -14.80
N ARG A 39 -23.14 -17.87 -15.47
CA ARG A 39 -23.12 -17.51 -16.88
C ARG A 39 -22.17 -16.35 -17.15
N ALA A 40 -22.24 -15.28 -16.35
CA ALA A 40 -21.36 -14.12 -16.50
C ALA A 40 -19.87 -14.46 -16.36
N LEU A 41 -19.51 -15.38 -15.46
CA LEU A 41 -18.13 -15.83 -15.29
C LEU A 41 -17.66 -16.73 -16.43
N ILE A 42 -18.51 -17.67 -16.88
CA ILE A 42 -18.16 -18.61 -17.96
C ILE A 42 -18.08 -17.88 -19.31
N SER A 43 -18.97 -16.90 -19.55
CA SER A 43 -18.97 -16.08 -20.76
C SER A 43 -17.98 -14.91 -20.71
N GLY A 44 -17.26 -14.75 -19.59
CA GLY A 44 -16.30 -13.67 -19.39
C GLY A 44 -14.96 -13.91 -20.11
N PRO A 45 -13.99 -13.00 -19.93
CA PRO A 45 -12.64 -13.16 -20.47
C PRO A 45 -11.98 -14.46 -19.98
N GLN A 46 -11.23 -15.14 -20.86
CA GLN A 46 -10.42 -16.31 -20.48
C GLN A 46 -9.06 -15.88 -19.94
N ASP A 47 -9.08 -15.22 -18.79
CA ASP A 47 -7.90 -14.67 -18.10
C ASP A 47 -7.36 -15.57 -16.97
N GLY A 48 -7.74 -16.86 -17.00
CA GLY A 48 -7.35 -17.82 -15.96
C GLY A 48 -8.07 -17.63 -14.62
N ARG A 49 -9.01 -16.68 -14.46
CA ARG A 49 -9.76 -16.50 -13.20
C ARG A 49 -10.52 -17.76 -12.78
N LEU A 50 -10.99 -18.57 -13.73
CA LEU A 50 -11.72 -19.80 -13.43
C LEU A 50 -10.84 -20.85 -12.75
N ASP A 51 -9.52 -20.79 -12.96
CA ASP A 51 -8.57 -21.75 -12.41
C ASP A 51 -8.02 -21.33 -11.03
N GLN A 52 -8.37 -20.13 -10.55
CA GLN A 52 -8.01 -19.67 -9.22
C GLN A 52 -8.96 -20.24 -8.15
N PRO A 53 -8.46 -20.55 -6.94
CA PRO A 53 -9.29 -20.97 -5.82
C PRO A 53 -10.22 -19.84 -5.36
N LEU A 54 -11.40 -20.18 -4.84
CA LEU A 54 -12.37 -19.19 -4.34
C LEU A 54 -11.77 -18.27 -3.25
N SER A 55 -10.80 -18.76 -2.48
CA SER A 55 -10.07 -17.97 -1.48
C SER A 55 -9.37 -16.74 -2.06
N PHE A 56 -9.05 -16.72 -3.35
CA PHE A 56 -8.34 -15.62 -4.02
C PHE A 56 -9.06 -14.26 -3.95
N TRP A 57 -10.38 -14.25 -3.79
CA TRP A 57 -11.19 -13.03 -3.67
C TRP A 57 -11.66 -12.73 -2.25
N VAL A 58 -11.21 -13.52 -1.26
CA VAL A 58 -11.58 -13.34 0.14
C VAL A 58 -10.91 -12.10 0.73
N LEU A 59 -11.67 -11.35 1.51
CA LEU A 59 -11.18 -10.24 2.33
C LEU A 59 -11.15 -10.65 3.80
N PRO A 60 -10.19 -10.15 4.61
CA PRO A 60 -10.16 -10.32 6.06
C PRO A 60 -11.47 -9.95 6.78
N THR A 61 -12.23 -9.00 6.25
CA THR A 61 -13.52 -8.56 6.81
C THR A 61 -14.68 -9.50 6.48
N ASP A 62 -14.50 -10.45 5.56
CA ASP A 62 -15.57 -11.33 5.12
C ASP A 62 -15.99 -12.26 6.25
N ARG A 63 -17.30 -12.27 6.50
CA ARG A 63 -17.93 -13.15 7.48
C ARG A 63 -18.79 -14.17 6.76
N ARG A 64 -19.00 -15.33 7.40
CA ARG A 64 -19.91 -16.40 6.91
C ARG A 64 -19.46 -16.96 5.55
N LEU A 65 -18.17 -17.17 5.36
CA LEU A 65 -17.66 -17.82 4.17
C LEU A 65 -17.93 -19.34 4.19
N PRO A 66 -18.19 -19.96 3.03
CA PRO A 66 -18.24 -21.41 2.90
C PRO A 66 -16.82 -21.97 2.88
N ILE A 67 -16.28 -22.28 4.07
CA ILE A 67 -14.91 -22.82 4.25
C ILE A 67 -14.63 -24.01 3.31
N ALA A 68 -15.62 -24.90 3.13
CA ALA A 68 -15.51 -26.07 2.24
C ALA A 68 -15.26 -25.72 0.76
N PHE A 69 -15.55 -24.49 0.34
CA PHE A 69 -15.35 -24.04 -1.04
C PHE A 69 -14.06 -23.26 -1.25
N LEU A 70 -13.45 -22.73 -0.17
CA LEU A 70 -12.36 -21.76 -0.29
C LEU A 70 -11.14 -22.32 -1.03
N GLY A 71 -10.81 -23.61 -0.84
CA GLY A 71 -9.71 -24.26 -1.53
C GLY A 71 -10.03 -24.80 -2.93
N ARG A 72 -11.30 -24.72 -3.37
CA ARG A 72 -11.74 -25.24 -4.68
C ARG A 72 -11.64 -24.14 -5.73
N THR A 73 -11.31 -24.52 -6.97
CA THR A 73 -11.28 -23.58 -8.09
C THR A 73 -12.69 -23.09 -8.43
N LEU A 74 -12.80 -21.89 -9.02
CA LEU A 74 -14.09 -21.42 -9.53
C LEU A 74 -14.65 -22.37 -10.59
N ARG A 75 -13.80 -22.94 -11.46
CA ARG A 75 -14.20 -23.92 -12.47
C ARG A 75 -14.90 -25.12 -11.85
N ASP A 76 -14.31 -25.70 -10.81
CA ASP A 76 -14.86 -26.87 -10.12
C ASP A 76 -16.18 -26.55 -9.39
N LEU A 77 -16.26 -25.36 -8.80
CA LEU A 77 -17.47 -24.91 -8.10
C LEU A 77 -18.61 -24.63 -9.09
N LEU A 78 -18.32 -23.94 -10.20
CA LEU A 78 -19.29 -23.59 -11.23
C LEU A 78 -19.70 -24.79 -12.10
N ALA A 79 -18.98 -25.91 -12.05
CA ALA A 79 -19.41 -27.15 -12.68
C ALA A 79 -20.61 -27.80 -11.98
N GLN A 80 -20.85 -27.47 -10.71
CA GLN A 80 -21.93 -28.05 -9.90
C GLN A 80 -23.19 -27.17 -9.94
N PRO A 81 -24.40 -27.77 -9.95
CA PRO A 81 -25.63 -27.03 -9.73
C PRO A 81 -25.68 -26.48 -8.29
N LEU A 82 -26.45 -25.40 -8.06
CA LEU A 82 -26.52 -24.77 -6.74
C LEU A 82 -27.03 -25.73 -5.66
N GLU A 83 -27.94 -26.64 -6.04
CA GLU A 83 -28.50 -27.64 -5.16
C GLU A 83 -27.41 -28.51 -4.51
N ASP A 84 -26.46 -29.02 -5.30
CA ASP A 84 -25.37 -29.86 -4.81
C ASP A 84 -24.41 -29.07 -3.91
N LEU A 85 -24.15 -27.81 -4.26
CA LEU A 85 -23.36 -26.90 -3.42
C LEU A 85 -24.06 -26.66 -2.07
N MET A 86 -25.38 -26.47 -2.06
CA MET A 86 -26.17 -26.28 -0.84
C MET A 86 -26.26 -27.53 0.04
N GLN A 87 -26.08 -28.72 -0.52
CA GLN A 87 -26.03 -29.97 0.23
C GLN A 87 -24.66 -30.21 0.89
N THR A 88 -23.64 -29.39 0.61
CA THR A 88 -22.33 -29.51 1.23
C THR A 88 -22.42 -29.28 2.76
N PRO A 89 -21.94 -30.20 3.60
CA PRO A 89 -21.99 -30.06 5.06
C PRO A 89 -21.42 -28.72 5.53
N GLY A 90 -22.20 -28.02 6.35
CA GLY A 90 -21.81 -26.73 6.89
C GLY A 90 -21.92 -25.56 5.90
N VAL A 91 -22.50 -25.73 4.71
CA VAL A 91 -22.81 -24.65 3.75
C VAL A 91 -24.31 -24.37 3.75
N GLY A 92 -24.75 -23.50 4.65
CA GLY A 92 -26.13 -23.02 4.67
C GLY A 92 -26.36 -21.80 3.76
N GLN A 93 -27.62 -21.37 3.65
CA GLN A 93 -28.03 -20.23 2.82
C GLN A 93 -27.21 -18.95 3.05
N LYS A 94 -26.89 -18.62 4.31
CA LYS A 94 -26.05 -17.45 4.64
C LYS A 94 -24.63 -17.54 4.06
N LYS A 95 -24.08 -18.75 3.92
CA LYS A 95 -22.77 -18.98 3.33
C LYS A 95 -22.81 -18.97 1.80
N ILE A 96 -23.92 -19.40 1.21
CA ILE A 96 -24.18 -19.24 -0.24
C ILE A 96 -24.21 -17.76 -0.64
N LEU A 97 -24.80 -16.89 0.19
CA LEU A 97 -24.75 -15.45 -0.08
C LEU A 97 -23.31 -14.93 -0.07
N GLY A 98 -22.49 -15.37 0.88
CA GLY A 98 -21.05 -15.06 0.89
C GLY A 98 -20.33 -15.59 -0.36
N PHE A 99 -20.67 -16.79 -0.82
CA PHE A 99 -20.17 -17.31 -2.11
C PHE A 99 -20.56 -16.42 -3.29
N PHE A 100 -21.81 -15.97 -3.36
CA PHE A 100 -22.26 -15.06 -4.43
C PHE A 100 -21.53 -13.73 -4.41
N ASP A 101 -21.21 -13.20 -3.22
CA ASP A 101 -20.42 -11.98 -3.10
C ASP A 101 -18.99 -12.18 -3.63
N LEU A 102 -18.37 -13.33 -3.37
CA LEU A 102 -17.07 -13.69 -3.95
C LEU A 102 -17.16 -13.86 -5.48
N LEU A 103 -18.20 -14.51 -6.01
CA LEU A 103 -18.40 -14.62 -7.46
C LEU A 103 -18.57 -13.25 -8.12
N ARG A 104 -19.29 -12.32 -7.49
CA ARG A 104 -19.41 -10.93 -7.98
C ARG A 104 -18.07 -10.22 -8.01
N ARG A 105 -17.20 -10.42 -7.00
CA ARG A 105 -15.84 -9.87 -7.01
C ARG A 105 -15.00 -10.47 -8.12
N ALA A 106 -15.10 -11.78 -8.35
CA ALA A 106 -14.42 -12.46 -9.45
C ALA A 106 -14.85 -11.92 -10.82
N ILE A 107 -16.13 -11.57 -11.01
CA ILE A 107 -16.61 -10.91 -12.24
C ILE A 107 -15.99 -9.53 -12.41
N LYS A 108 -15.95 -8.74 -11.33
CA LYS A 108 -15.41 -7.35 -11.33
C LYS A 108 -13.89 -7.26 -11.40
N SER A 109 -13.18 -8.36 -11.20
CA SER A 109 -11.73 -8.42 -11.38
C SER A 109 -11.47 -8.30 -12.88
N GLU A 110 -11.03 -7.14 -13.37
CA GLU A 110 -10.59 -7.02 -14.76
C GLU A 110 -9.24 -7.73 -14.91
N SER A 111 -9.02 -8.37 -16.06
CA SER A 111 -7.76 -9.01 -16.37
C SER A 111 -6.69 -7.97 -16.68
N ALA A 112 -5.46 -8.23 -16.24
CA ALA A 112 -4.26 -7.47 -16.62
C ALA A 112 -3.89 -7.59 -18.11
N ASP A 113 -4.69 -8.31 -18.91
CA ASP A 113 -4.48 -8.60 -20.33
C ASP A 113 -5.09 -7.56 -21.30
N LYS A 114 -5.47 -6.38 -20.83
CA LYS A 114 -5.80 -5.28 -21.75
C LYS A 114 -4.49 -4.61 -22.20
N PRO A 115 -4.16 -4.58 -23.50
CA PRO A 115 -3.03 -3.78 -23.97
C PRO A 115 -3.28 -2.32 -23.60
N PHE A 116 -2.33 -1.75 -22.85
CA PHE A 116 -2.29 -0.33 -22.49
C PHE A 116 -2.33 0.51 -23.79
N GLY A 117 -3.27 1.47 -23.89
CA GLY A 117 -3.26 2.48 -24.96
C GLY A 117 -4.53 2.67 -25.80
N MET A 118 -5.62 1.91 -25.58
CA MET A 118 -6.88 2.17 -26.30
C MET A 118 -7.77 3.17 -25.55
N PRO A 119 -8.27 4.24 -26.22
CA PRO A 119 -9.12 5.24 -25.58
C PRO A 119 -10.47 4.62 -25.23
N ASN A 120 -10.79 4.61 -23.94
CA ASN A 120 -12.03 4.05 -23.42
C ASN A 120 -13.12 5.14 -23.50
N ASP A 121 -14.03 5.03 -24.46
CA ASP A 121 -15.34 5.68 -24.37
C ASP A 121 -16.20 4.89 -23.36
N LEU A 122 -15.90 5.05 -22.06
CA LEU A 122 -16.70 4.51 -20.98
C LEU A 122 -16.97 5.59 -19.94
N LYS A 123 -18.26 5.89 -19.79
CA LYS A 123 -18.86 6.64 -18.70
C LYS A 123 -18.22 6.24 -17.37
N LEU A 124 -17.62 7.23 -16.70
CA LEU A 124 -17.17 7.25 -15.31
C LEU A 124 -18.12 6.45 -14.40
N SER A 125 -17.82 5.16 -14.25
CA SER A 125 -18.48 4.28 -13.31
C SER A 125 -17.55 4.15 -12.11
N GLU A 126 -17.41 5.22 -11.32
CA GLU A 126 -16.48 5.39 -10.17
C GLU A 126 -15.77 4.10 -9.68
N PRO A 127 -14.55 3.77 -10.19
CA PRO A 127 -13.78 2.64 -9.70
C PRO A 127 -12.38 3.01 -9.17
N ALA A 128 -12.01 4.30 -9.20
CA ALA A 128 -10.65 4.77 -8.90
C ALA A 128 -10.43 5.23 -7.44
N GLN A 129 -11.48 5.43 -6.65
CA GLN A 129 -11.37 6.04 -5.31
C GLN A 129 -10.96 5.09 -4.17
N ARG A 130 -10.63 3.82 -4.43
CA ARG A 130 -10.29 2.84 -3.36
C ARG A 130 -9.19 1.82 -3.68
N ARG A 131 -8.35 2.05 -4.69
CA ARG A 131 -7.36 1.06 -5.18
C ARG A 131 -5.91 1.55 -5.15
N GLY A 132 -5.58 2.48 -4.27
CA GLY A 132 -4.24 3.08 -4.16
C GLY A 132 -3.92 3.53 -2.73
N VAL A 133 -3.13 4.59 -2.58
CA VAL A 133 -2.84 5.26 -1.32
C VAL A 133 -4.13 5.47 -0.52
N GLY A 134 -4.15 5.00 0.73
CA GLY A 134 -5.34 5.07 1.60
C GLY A 134 -6.31 3.90 1.45
N ALA A 135 -6.01 2.89 0.63
CA ALA A 135 -6.71 1.61 0.68
C ALA A 135 -6.54 0.99 2.07
N GLU A 136 -7.66 0.63 2.73
CA GLU A 136 -7.59 -0.08 3.99
C GLU A 136 -6.92 -1.45 3.76
N PRO A 137 -5.86 -1.81 4.52
CA PRO A 137 -5.15 -3.07 4.30
C PRO A 137 -6.05 -4.32 4.40
N GLY A 138 -7.10 -4.25 5.20
CA GLY A 138 -8.12 -5.31 5.34
C GLY A 138 -9.07 -5.43 4.15
N ALA A 139 -9.06 -4.48 3.22
CA ALA A 139 -9.88 -4.47 2.01
C ALA A 139 -9.12 -4.99 0.76
N VAL A 140 -7.84 -5.35 0.90
CA VAL A 140 -7.03 -5.89 -0.20
C VAL A 140 -7.11 -7.41 -0.22
N SER A 141 -7.61 -7.96 -1.33
CA SER A 141 -7.63 -9.40 -1.65
C SER A 141 -6.37 -9.80 -2.42
N ASP A 142 -6.13 -11.11 -2.56
CA ASP A 142 -5.05 -11.64 -3.41
C ASP A 142 -5.20 -11.22 -4.88
N ALA A 143 -6.43 -11.06 -5.37
CA ALA A 143 -6.68 -10.52 -6.72
C ALA A 143 -6.16 -9.10 -6.91
N VAL A 144 -6.49 -8.19 -6.00
CA VAL A 144 -6.01 -6.80 -6.04
C VAL A 144 -4.51 -6.75 -5.83
N TRP A 145 -3.99 -7.56 -4.91
CA TRP A 145 -2.56 -7.68 -4.68
C TRP A 145 -1.79 -8.11 -5.94
N ARG A 146 -2.29 -9.15 -6.65
CA ARG A 146 -1.67 -9.61 -7.90
C ARG A 146 -1.69 -8.53 -8.98
N GLU A 147 -2.83 -7.84 -9.16
CA GLU A 147 -2.94 -6.71 -10.08
C GLU A 147 -1.89 -5.63 -9.78
N TRP A 148 -1.69 -5.29 -8.50
CA TRP A 148 -0.67 -4.34 -8.08
C TRP A 148 0.74 -4.83 -8.40
N CYS A 149 1.04 -6.09 -8.06
CA CYS A 149 2.35 -6.70 -8.29
C CYS A 149 2.71 -6.73 -9.78
N ASP A 150 1.77 -7.16 -10.62
CA ASP A 150 1.98 -7.26 -12.06
C ASP A 150 2.26 -5.89 -12.67
N ALA A 151 1.48 -4.86 -12.33
CA ALA A 151 1.70 -3.50 -12.80
C ALA A 151 3.07 -2.93 -12.36
N ILE A 152 3.46 -3.15 -11.10
CA ILE A 152 4.75 -2.69 -10.56
C ILE A 152 5.93 -3.37 -11.25
N VAL A 153 5.84 -4.68 -11.47
CA VAL A 153 6.90 -5.46 -12.13
C VAL A 153 6.98 -5.12 -13.62
N GLN A 154 5.84 -5.00 -14.31
CA GLN A 154 5.78 -4.60 -15.72
C GLN A 154 6.35 -3.19 -15.94
N ALA A 155 6.14 -2.27 -14.98
CA ALA A 155 6.72 -0.93 -15.01
C ALA A 155 8.22 -0.89 -14.63
N GLY A 156 8.85 -2.03 -14.36
CA GLY A 156 10.29 -2.14 -14.10
C GLY A 156 10.72 -1.81 -12.66
N PHE A 157 9.78 -1.66 -11.72
CA PHE A 157 10.10 -1.30 -10.33
C PHE A 157 10.47 -2.49 -9.44
N GLY A 158 10.38 -3.72 -9.94
CA GLY A 158 10.66 -4.93 -9.15
C GLY A 158 12.02 -4.93 -8.42
N GLY A 159 13.07 -4.37 -9.05
CA GLY A 159 14.41 -4.28 -8.45
C GLY A 159 14.60 -3.15 -7.44
N HIS A 160 13.62 -2.26 -7.26
CA HIS A 160 13.73 -1.17 -6.29
C HIS A 160 13.57 -1.70 -4.87
N ALA A 161 14.39 -1.18 -3.96
CA ALA A 161 14.25 -1.44 -2.53
C ALA A 161 12.92 -0.89 -2.00
N LEU A 162 12.23 -1.68 -1.17
CA LEU A 162 10.92 -1.33 -0.62
C LEU A 162 10.95 0.00 0.15
N GLY A 163 11.99 0.24 0.92
CA GLY A 163 12.17 1.49 1.66
C GLY A 163 12.43 2.71 0.76
N ARG A 164 12.99 2.53 -0.44
CA ARG A 164 13.25 3.65 -1.37
C ARG A 164 11.94 4.30 -1.82
N VAL A 165 10.95 3.46 -2.14
CA VAL A 165 9.65 3.87 -2.69
C VAL A 165 8.54 4.02 -1.63
N ALA A 166 8.83 3.72 -0.37
CA ALA A 166 7.83 3.80 0.69
C ALA A 166 7.34 5.23 0.96
N PRO A 167 6.07 5.49 1.27
CA PRO A 167 5.63 6.83 1.69
C PRO A 167 6.35 7.35 2.95
N SER A 168 6.66 6.44 3.89
CA SER A 168 7.46 6.68 5.09
C SER A 168 8.15 5.38 5.51
N LEU A 169 9.34 5.46 6.11
CA LEU A 169 10.03 4.31 6.71
C LEU A 169 9.57 4.01 8.14
N ARG A 170 8.83 4.93 8.79
CA ARG A 170 8.40 4.80 10.18
C ARG A 170 7.61 3.52 10.48
N PRO A 171 6.65 3.07 9.64
CA PRO A 171 5.92 1.83 9.90
C PRO A 171 6.70 0.58 9.45
N LEU A 172 7.82 0.74 8.74
CA LEU A 172 8.60 -0.35 8.16
C LEU A 172 9.77 -0.74 9.08
N PRO A 173 9.88 -2.00 9.47
CA PRO A 173 11.07 -2.50 10.14
C PRO A 173 12.32 -2.34 9.27
N THR A 174 13.43 -1.91 9.85
CA THR A 174 14.70 -1.65 9.13
C THR A 174 15.18 -2.83 8.29
N VAL A 175 14.96 -4.06 8.76
CA VAL A 175 15.38 -5.30 8.07
C VAL A 175 14.75 -5.49 6.68
N ILE A 176 13.64 -4.83 6.36
CA ILE A 176 12.98 -4.94 5.05
C ILE A 176 13.16 -3.71 4.16
N TRP A 177 13.93 -2.71 4.61
CA TRP A 177 14.10 -1.47 3.84
C TRP A 177 14.80 -1.69 2.51
N GLU A 178 15.80 -2.57 2.48
CA GLU A 178 16.58 -2.90 1.28
C GLU A 178 16.00 -4.08 0.48
N THR A 179 14.96 -4.74 0.99
CA THR A 179 14.32 -5.85 0.29
C THR A 179 13.70 -5.36 -1.03
N PRO A 180 14.05 -5.96 -2.19
CA PRO A 180 13.46 -5.59 -3.47
C PRO A 180 11.94 -5.82 -3.48
N LEU A 181 11.19 -4.99 -4.22
CA LEU A 181 9.75 -5.19 -4.40
C LEU A 181 9.43 -6.57 -4.99
N SER A 182 10.29 -7.10 -5.88
CA SER A 182 10.11 -8.42 -6.50
C SER A 182 9.97 -9.56 -5.50
N ASP A 183 10.63 -9.48 -4.33
CA ASP A 183 10.62 -10.55 -3.32
C ASP A 183 9.23 -10.73 -2.68
N TYR A 184 8.47 -9.64 -2.63
CA TYR A 184 7.07 -9.64 -2.21
C TYR A 184 6.12 -9.85 -3.39
N ALA A 185 6.42 -9.26 -4.54
CA ALA A 185 5.58 -9.37 -5.74
C ALA A 185 5.44 -10.82 -6.23
N ALA A 186 6.46 -11.66 -6.00
CA ALA A 186 6.44 -13.08 -6.34
C ALA A 186 5.55 -13.94 -5.42
N ARG A 187 4.92 -13.37 -4.38
CA ARG A 187 4.13 -14.09 -3.38
C ARG A 187 2.66 -13.68 -3.42
N SER A 188 1.77 -14.60 -3.05
CA SER A 188 0.39 -14.20 -2.75
C SER A 188 0.35 -13.38 -1.46
N LEU A 189 -0.66 -12.53 -1.30
CA LEU A 189 -0.90 -11.80 -0.06
C LEU A 189 -1.19 -12.76 1.10
N SER A 190 -1.86 -13.88 0.81
CA SER A 190 -2.08 -14.95 1.79
C SER A 190 -0.74 -15.55 2.27
N ASP A 191 0.23 -15.76 1.38
CA ASP A 191 1.55 -16.26 1.74
C ASP A 191 2.30 -15.25 2.61
N ILE A 192 2.27 -13.96 2.24
CA ILE A 192 2.90 -12.88 3.01
C ILE A 192 2.32 -12.80 4.43
N ARG A 193 1.00 -12.90 4.57
CA ARG A 193 0.31 -12.95 5.88
C ARG A 193 0.70 -14.18 6.71
N SER A 194 1.13 -15.26 6.07
CA SER A 194 1.53 -16.49 6.77
C SER A 194 3.00 -16.51 7.20
N LEU A 195 3.82 -15.56 6.74
CA LEU A 195 5.23 -15.49 7.10
C LEU A 195 5.41 -15.23 8.61
N LYS A 196 6.12 -16.13 9.30
CA LYS A 196 6.37 -16.04 10.76
C LYS A 196 6.99 -14.72 11.21
N THR A 197 7.77 -14.07 10.34
CA THR A 197 8.45 -12.80 10.61
C THR A 197 7.59 -11.57 10.31
N HIS A 198 6.41 -11.73 9.71
CA HIS A 198 5.54 -10.65 9.25
C HIS A 198 4.23 -10.64 10.04
N GLY A 199 4.25 -9.98 11.20
CA GLY A 199 3.01 -9.64 11.90
C GLY A 199 2.14 -8.65 11.12
N GLU A 200 0.88 -8.53 11.50
CA GLU A 200 -0.14 -7.72 10.81
C GLU A 200 0.31 -6.28 10.51
N LYS A 201 0.98 -5.61 11.45
CA LYS A 201 1.52 -4.25 11.25
C LYS A 201 2.49 -4.17 10.06
N ARG A 202 3.37 -5.16 9.92
CA ARG A 202 4.37 -5.20 8.83
C ARG A 202 3.69 -5.48 7.50
N VAL A 203 2.74 -6.41 7.48
CA VAL A 203 1.95 -6.71 6.29
C VAL A 203 1.19 -5.47 5.82
N ASN A 204 0.57 -4.74 6.74
CA ASN A 204 -0.15 -3.51 6.42
C ASN A 204 0.77 -2.44 5.81
N ALA A 205 1.98 -2.28 6.37
CA ALA A 205 2.96 -1.36 5.82
C ALA A 205 3.41 -1.78 4.40
N ILE A 206 3.61 -3.07 4.14
CA ILE A 206 3.92 -3.58 2.79
C ILE A 206 2.77 -3.28 1.82
N ILE A 207 1.52 -3.55 2.22
CA ILE A 207 0.33 -3.25 1.41
C ILE A 207 0.26 -1.76 1.09
N GLU A 208 0.52 -0.89 2.08
CA GLU A 208 0.51 0.57 1.88
C GLU A 208 1.57 1.01 0.86
N VAL A 209 2.78 0.45 0.92
CA VAL A 209 3.84 0.74 -0.06
C VAL A 209 3.40 0.29 -1.45
N PHE A 210 2.94 -0.95 -1.61
CA PHE A 210 2.52 -1.47 -2.92
C PHE A 210 1.33 -0.69 -3.48
N GLY A 211 0.36 -0.31 -2.65
CA GLY A 211 -0.76 0.53 -3.07
C GLY A 211 -0.30 1.92 -3.54
N ALA A 212 0.68 2.51 -2.85
CA ALA A 212 1.25 3.81 -3.24
C ALA A 212 2.02 3.74 -4.56
N VAL A 213 2.84 2.70 -4.75
CA VAL A 213 3.59 2.49 -5.99
C VAL A 213 2.64 2.19 -7.14
N TYR A 214 1.65 1.30 -6.93
CA TYR A 214 0.65 0.98 -7.94
C TYR A 214 -0.14 2.21 -8.37
N GLU A 215 -0.56 3.07 -7.44
CA GLU A 215 -1.25 4.33 -7.80
C GLU A 215 -0.35 5.24 -8.65
N ALA A 216 0.91 5.41 -8.26
CA ALA A 216 1.86 6.23 -9.00
C ALA A 216 2.09 5.70 -10.42
N VAL A 217 2.24 4.38 -10.57
CA VAL A 217 2.43 3.72 -11.88
C VAL A 217 1.16 3.79 -12.73
N SER A 218 0.00 3.52 -12.14
CA SER A 218 -1.28 3.44 -12.88
C SER A 218 -1.81 4.81 -13.32
N THR A 219 -1.40 5.88 -12.63
CA THR A 219 -1.75 7.26 -12.99
C THR A 219 -0.72 7.92 -13.91
N ALA A 220 0.48 7.34 -14.03
CA ALA A 220 1.48 7.82 -14.96
C ALA A 220 1.06 7.49 -16.41
N VAL A 221 1.06 8.50 -17.27
CA VAL A 221 0.93 8.28 -18.71
C VAL A 221 2.25 7.69 -19.21
N LEU A 222 2.30 6.38 -19.36
CA LEU A 222 3.44 5.68 -19.95
C LEU A 222 3.39 5.91 -21.47
N HIS A 223 4.15 6.88 -21.96
CA HIS A 223 4.49 6.99 -23.38
C HIS A 223 5.75 6.15 -23.64
N GLU A 224 5.87 5.53 -24.81
CA GLU A 224 7.00 4.64 -25.13
C GLU A 224 8.38 5.30 -24.99
N ASP A 225 8.44 6.63 -25.08
CA ASP A 225 9.67 7.43 -25.03
C ASP A 225 9.96 8.04 -23.64
N LEU A 226 9.13 7.76 -22.63
CA LEU A 226 9.25 8.36 -21.29
C LEU A 226 9.62 7.30 -20.25
N GLN A 227 10.66 7.59 -19.47
CA GLN A 227 11.03 6.79 -18.31
C GLN A 227 10.36 7.33 -17.04
N LEU A 228 9.75 6.42 -16.26
CA LEU A 228 9.24 6.73 -14.93
C LEU A 228 10.33 6.42 -13.88
N ASP A 229 10.59 7.36 -12.98
CA ASP A 229 11.46 7.16 -11.82
C ASP A 229 10.66 7.44 -10.53
N LEU A 230 10.78 6.54 -9.55
CA LEU A 230 10.09 6.63 -8.27
C LEU A 230 11.12 6.90 -7.18
N THR A 231 11.08 8.13 -6.66
CA THR A 231 12.00 8.60 -5.63
C THR A 231 11.28 9.44 -4.59
N ALA A 232 11.91 9.63 -3.43
CA ALA A 232 11.39 10.51 -2.40
C ALA A 232 11.32 11.96 -2.91
N ARG A 233 10.25 12.68 -2.55
CA ARG A 233 9.94 14.00 -3.13
C ARG A 233 11.06 15.04 -3.01
N PHE A 234 11.92 14.94 -2.00
CA PHE A 234 13.03 15.88 -1.81
C PHE A 234 14.16 15.65 -2.83
N VAL A 235 14.32 14.43 -3.35
CA VAL A 235 15.48 14.03 -4.17
C VAL A 235 15.58 14.85 -5.45
N PRO A 236 14.53 15.03 -6.28
CA PRO A 236 14.64 15.79 -7.52
C PRO A 236 14.92 17.28 -7.30
N GLU A 237 14.43 17.86 -6.20
CA GLU A 237 14.68 19.25 -5.85
C GLU A 237 16.15 19.45 -5.46
N VAL A 238 16.62 18.67 -4.48
CA VAL A 238 18.00 18.76 -3.98
C VAL A 238 19.00 18.41 -5.08
N SER A 239 18.76 17.34 -5.84
CA SER A 239 19.67 16.90 -6.90
C SER A 239 19.80 17.95 -8.01
N ARG A 240 18.69 18.55 -8.46
CA ARG A 240 18.74 19.62 -9.47
C ARG A 240 19.50 20.84 -8.97
N TRP A 241 19.27 21.23 -7.71
CA TRP A 241 19.99 22.36 -7.12
C TRP A 241 21.50 22.09 -7.06
N ILE A 242 21.91 20.92 -6.58
CA ILE A 242 23.31 20.50 -6.52
C ILE A 242 23.94 20.48 -7.91
N ILE A 243 23.28 19.89 -8.91
CA ILE A 243 23.82 19.82 -10.28
C ILE A 243 24.01 21.22 -10.87
N ALA A 244 23.10 22.14 -10.59
CA ALA A 244 23.19 23.52 -11.09
C ALA A 244 24.32 24.33 -10.45
N HIS A 245 24.60 24.13 -9.15
CA HIS A 245 25.53 24.97 -8.40
C HIS A 245 26.87 24.29 -8.06
N GLY A 246 26.94 22.96 -8.11
CA GLY A 246 28.12 22.18 -7.73
C GLY A 246 29.35 22.38 -8.63
N ARG A 247 29.18 23.02 -9.80
CA ARG A 247 30.30 23.44 -10.67
C ARG A 247 30.95 24.75 -10.25
N ARG A 248 30.27 25.57 -9.44
CA ARG A 248 30.75 26.87 -8.94
C ARG A 248 30.42 27.04 -7.45
N PRO A 249 31.00 26.18 -6.60
CA PRO A 249 30.76 26.20 -5.17
C PRO A 249 31.35 27.44 -4.48
N ASP A 250 32.27 28.16 -5.14
CA ASP A 250 32.79 29.48 -4.73
C ASP A 250 31.71 30.55 -4.58
N ARG A 251 30.54 30.35 -5.19
CA ARG A 251 29.42 31.31 -5.16
C ARG A 251 28.33 30.94 -4.16
N LEU A 252 28.47 29.82 -3.47
CA LEU A 252 27.48 29.35 -2.52
C LEU A 252 27.65 30.08 -1.20
N THR A 253 26.53 30.46 -0.60
CA THR A 253 26.49 30.91 0.78
C THR A 253 26.04 29.77 1.69
N VAL A 254 26.33 29.89 3.00
CA VAL A 254 25.83 28.95 4.01
C VAL A 254 24.31 28.88 4.00
N ALA A 255 23.65 30.02 3.76
CA ALA A 255 22.19 30.11 3.68
C ALA A 255 21.65 29.27 2.51
N ASP A 256 22.31 29.29 1.36
CA ASP A 256 21.90 28.50 0.20
C ASP A 256 21.96 27.00 0.48
N VAL A 257 23.08 26.51 1.03
CA VAL A 257 23.23 25.08 1.39
C VAL A 257 22.25 24.68 2.48
N ARG A 258 22.02 25.56 3.46
CA ARG A 258 21.05 25.33 4.55
C ARG A 258 19.64 25.15 4.01
N GLU A 259 19.19 26.04 3.13
CA GLU A 259 17.82 26.04 2.63
C GLU A 259 17.58 24.96 1.56
N HIS A 260 18.51 24.79 0.62
CA HIS A 260 18.30 23.91 -0.54
C HIS A 260 18.83 22.49 -0.38
N VAL A 261 19.64 22.22 0.65
CA VAL A 261 20.18 20.88 0.91
C VAL A 261 19.84 20.41 2.31
N ALA A 262 20.29 21.12 3.34
CA ALA A 262 20.16 20.65 4.72
C ALA A 262 18.70 20.50 5.15
N ARG A 263 17.87 21.55 4.99
CA ARG A 263 16.45 21.53 5.38
C ARG A 263 15.64 20.44 4.67
N PRO A 264 15.74 20.24 3.35
CA PRO A 264 15.10 19.11 2.68
C PRO A 264 15.47 17.75 3.28
N LEU A 265 16.76 17.51 3.60
CA LEU A 265 17.21 16.27 4.22
C LEU A 265 16.65 16.10 5.64
N VAL A 266 16.65 17.17 6.44
CA VAL A 266 16.05 17.17 7.79
C VAL A 266 14.55 16.89 7.74
N ARG A 267 13.81 17.50 6.80
CA ARG A 267 12.38 17.21 6.59
C ARG A 267 12.12 15.76 6.21
N GLN A 268 13.03 15.13 5.47
CA GLN A 268 12.92 13.70 5.17
C GLN A 268 13.15 12.84 6.42
N ILE A 269 14.14 13.19 7.26
CA ILE A 269 14.35 12.52 8.56
C ILE A 269 13.10 12.63 9.44
N ASP A 270 12.45 13.79 9.47
CA ASP A 270 11.20 13.97 10.20
C ASP A 270 10.10 13.00 9.74
N ARG A 271 9.94 12.87 8.42
CA ARG A 271 8.96 11.94 7.83
C ARG A 271 9.26 10.46 8.15
N ASP A 272 10.53 10.07 8.21
CA ASP A 272 10.93 8.66 8.34
C ASP A 272 11.20 8.22 9.79
N LEU A 273 11.72 9.10 10.64
CA LEU A 273 12.13 8.81 12.02
C LEU A 273 11.37 9.64 13.08
N GLY A 274 10.81 10.79 12.69
CA GLY A 274 10.00 11.65 13.55
C GLY A 274 10.77 12.75 14.29
N GLU A 275 10.01 13.66 14.89
CA GLU A 275 10.45 14.91 15.53
C GLU A 275 11.68 14.81 16.46
N PRO A 276 11.79 13.82 17.38
CA PRO A 276 12.98 13.75 18.25
C PRO A 276 14.29 13.55 17.49
N MET A 277 14.24 12.85 16.35
CA MET A 277 15.39 12.67 15.49
C MET A 277 15.67 13.93 14.66
N THR A 278 14.62 14.59 14.19
CA THR A 278 14.69 15.85 13.47
C THR A 278 15.43 16.91 14.27
N GLU A 279 15.08 17.08 15.55
CA GLU A 279 15.75 18.01 16.46
C GLU A 279 17.24 17.67 16.62
N LEU A 280 17.55 16.39 16.88
CA LEU A 280 18.92 15.93 17.05
C LEU A 280 19.79 16.23 15.83
N VAL A 281 19.25 15.98 14.62
CA VAL A 281 19.91 16.23 13.34
C VAL A 281 20.05 17.74 13.07
N ALA A 282 19.00 18.53 13.29
CA ALA A 282 19.02 19.98 13.08
C ALA A 282 20.05 20.67 14.00
N GLU A 283 20.13 20.27 15.27
CA GLU A 283 21.17 20.71 16.19
C GLU A 283 22.57 20.29 15.72
N ARG A 284 22.71 19.05 15.25
CA ARG A 284 23.99 18.52 14.78
C ARG A 284 24.56 19.29 13.59
N LEU A 285 23.69 19.71 12.68
CA LEU A 285 24.05 20.50 11.51
C LEU A 285 24.16 22.00 11.81
N GLY A 286 23.82 22.42 13.03
CA GLY A 286 23.89 23.81 13.46
C GLY A 286 22.94 24.74 12.69
N LEU A 287 21.74 24.27 12.33
CA LEU A 287 20.82 25.02 11.45
C LEU A 287 20.24 26.27 12.11
N ASP A 288 19.99 26.21 13.42
CA ASP A 288 19.39 27.30 14.20
C ASP A 288 20.33 27.82 15.29
N GLN A 289 21.17 26.95 15.86
CA GLN A 289 22.13 27.27 16.92
C GLN A 289 23.46 26.56 16.68
N PRO A 290 24.58 26.99 17.29
CA PRO A 290 25.85 26.29 17.19
C PRO A 290 25.75 24.82 17.61
N ALA A 291 26.39 23.93 16.86
CA ALA A 291 26.25 22.50 17.06
C ALA A 291 26.78 22.04 18.44
N PRO A 292 25.95 21.43 19.30
CA PRO A 292 26.38 20.99 20.63
C PRO A 292 27.29 19.77 20.58
N THR A 293 28.07 19.55 21.63
CA THR A 293 28.89 18.33 21.76
C THR A 293 28.01 17.08 21.96
N VAL A 294 28.50 15.89 21.60
CA VAL A 294 27.78 14.61 21.81
C VAL A 294 27.42 14.42 23.28
N LYS A 295 28.30 14.85 24.19
CA LYS A 295 28.06 14.80 25.63
C LYS A 295 26.86 15.66 26.03
N ALA A 296 26.81 16.92 25.58
CA ALA A 296 25.70 17.82 25.88
C ALA A 296 24.36 17.31 25.32
N GLN A 297 24.37 16.72 24.11
CA GLN A 297 23.17 16.11 23.54
C GLN A 297 22.70 14.88 24.33
N ALA A 298 23.63 14.03 24.77
CA ALA A 298 23.28 12.84 25.56
C ALA A 298 22.65 13.24 26.91
N GLU A 299 23.21 14.27 27.56
CA GLU A 299 22.67 14.84 28.80
C GLU A 299 21.27 15.43 28.59
N ARG A 300 21.04 16.22 27.53
CA ARG A 300 19.73 16.80 27.19
C ARG A 300 18.67 15.74 26.91
N LEU A 301 19.03 14.72 26.13
CA LEU A 301 18.13 13.63 25.74
C LEU A 301 17.97 12.55 26.82
N ASN A 302 18.69 12.67 27.94
CA ASN A 302 18.75 11.68 29.02
C ASN A 302 19.10 10.26 28.50
N VAL A 303 20.10 10.18 27.61
CA VAL A 303 20.60 8.92 27.03
C VAL A 303 22.13 8.85 27.11
N THR A 304 22.69 7.69 26.82
CA THR A 304 24.15 7.54 26.74
C THR A 304 24.70 8.12 25.43
N ARG A 305 25.99 8.50 25.42
CA ARG A 305 26.68 8.91 24.19
C ARG A 305 26.61 7.85 23.08
N ALA A 306 26.74 6.58 23.47
CA ALA A 306 26.60 5.45 22.55
C ALA A 306 25.21 5.43 21.89
N ARG A 307 24.16 5.74 22.66
CA ARG A 307 22.81 5.85 22.11
C ARG A 307 22.68 7.00 21.12
N VAL A 308 23.31 8.15 21.37
CA VAL A 308 23.34 9.26 20.40
C VAL A 308 23.98 8.81 19.08
N TYR A 309 25.12 8.12 19.12
CA TYR A 309 25.75 7.61 17.89
C TYR A 309 24.85 6.64 17.13
N GLN A 310 24.16 5.73 17.82
CA GLN A 310 23.17 4.84 17.17
C GLN A 310 22.06 5.64 16.49
N LEU A 311 21.54 6.68 17.13
CA LEU A 311 20.49 7.53 16.54
C LEU A 311 20.99 8.26 15.28
N LEU A 312 22.24 8.73 15.28
CA LEU A 312 22.85 9.34 14.09
C LEU A 312 23.09 8.30 12.98
N GLU A 313 23.51 7.08 13.34
CA GLU A 313 23.64 5.96 12.40
C GLU A 313 22.29 5.59 11.77
N ASP A 314 21.20 5.65 12.53
CA ASP A 314 19.84 5.45 12.01
C ASP A 314 19.52 6.46 10.90
N CYS A 315 19.98 7.72 11.01
CA CYS A 315 19.81 8.75 9.97
C CYS A 315 20.58 8.42 8.69
N ALA A 316 21.81 7.91 8.82
CA ALA A 316 22.60 7.45 7.69
C ALA A 316 21.92 6.27 6.98
N ARG A 317 21.37 5.31 7.73
CA ARG A 317 20.62 4.18 7.15
C ARG A 317 19.37 4.63 6.40
N VAL A 318 18.67 5.66 6.88
CA VAL A 318 17.55 6.26 6.12
C VAL A 318 18.04 6.79 4.78
N MET A 319 19.11 7.58 4.78
CA MET A 319 19.61 8.19 3.54
C MET A 319 20.22 7.18 2.57
N ALA A 320 20.87 6.13 3.08
CA ALA A 320 21.39 5.03 2.28
C ALA A 320 20.29 4.33 1.46
N VAL A 321 19.04 4.31 1.95
CA VAL A 321 17.90 3.72 1.25
C VAL A 321 17.11 4.76 0.44
N ARG A 322 16.90 5.95 1.00
CA ARG A 322 16.08 7.01 0.38
C ARG A 322 16.76 7.72 -0.77
N TRP A 323 18.06 7.96 -0.66
CA TRP A 323 18.85 8.67 -1.66
C TRP A 323 20.31 8.19 -1.67
N PRO A 324 20.57 6.93 -2.09
CA PRO A 324 21.92 6.39 -2.12
C PRO A 324 22.90 7.23 -2.96
N GLU A 325 22.41 7.88 -4.02
CA GLU A 325 23.19 8.70 -4.92
C GLU A 325 23.66 10.01 -4.28
N GLY A 326 23.05 10.43 -3.17
CA GLY A 326 23.41 11.65 -2.44
C GLY A 326 24.87 11.67 -1.99
N ARG A 327 25.45 10.50 -1.68
CA ARG A 327 26.88 10.38 -1.33
C ARG A 327 27.81 10.92 -2.43
N TRP A 328 27.43 10.73 -3.68
CA TRP A 328 28.20 11.16 -4.84
C TRP A 328 27.84 12.58 -5.26
N LEU A 329 26.56 12.92 -5.19
CA LEU A 329 26.07 14.24 -5.59
C LEU A 329 26.56 15.34 -4.64
N LEU A 330 26.73 15.05 -3.35
CA LEU A 330 27.26 16.03 -2.38
C LEU A 330 28.78 16.16 -2.43
N ALA A 331 29.51 15.20 -3.01
CA ALA A 331 30.97 15.22 -3.00
C ALA A 331 31.58 16.49 -3.65
N PRO A 332 31.14 16.94 -4.85
CA PRO A 332 31.66 18.15 -5.49
C PRO A 332 31.54 19.43 -4.64
N LEU A 333 30.53 19.51 -3.75
CA LEU A 333 30.35 20.65 -2.85
C LEU A 333 31.38 20.68 -1.72
N GLY A 334 31.97 19.53 -1.36
CA GLY A 334 32.99 19.44 -0.31
C GLY A 334 34.41 19.54 -0.85
N ASP A 335 34.63 19.16 -2.11
CA ASP A 335 35.95 19.14 -2.75
C ASP A 335 36.27 20.48 -3.46
N SER A 336 35.65 21.56 -2.98
CA SER A 336 35.58 22.87 -3.65
C SER A 336 36.89 23.68 -3.58
N PRO A 337 37.08 24.70 -4.45
CA PRO A 337 38.31 25.47 -4.54
C PRO A 337 38.65 26.24 -3.26
N ALA A 338 39.89 26.72 -3.15
CA ALA A 338 40.40 27.46 -1.99
C ALA A 338 39.58 28.72 -1.60
N ASP A 339 38.80 29.26 -2.53
CA ASP A 339 38.02 30.49 -2.32
C ASP A 339 36.62 30.25 -1.74
N THR A 340 36.19 29.00 -1.53
CA THR A 340 34.89 28.71 -0.91
C THR A 340 34.89 29.05 0.58
N GLU A 341 33.82 29.70 1.06
CA GLU A 341 33.68 30.08 2.46
C GLU A 341 33.83 28.87 3.41
N PRO A 342 34.66 28.95 4.47
CA PRO A 342 34.90 27.83 5.39
C PRO A 342 33.63 27.29 6.07
N GLU A 343 32.65 28.15 6.32
CA GLU A 343 31.37 27.77 6.92
C GLU A 343 30.52 26.91 5.97
N VAL A 344 30.58 27.18 4.66
CA VAL A 344 29.91 26.38 3.62
C VAL A 344 30.51 24.99 3.58
N LEU A 345 31.84 24.90 3.49
CA LEU A 345 32.57 23.63 3.54
C LEU A 345 32.26 22.86 4.82
N GLY A 346 32.27 23.55 5.97
CA GLY A 346 31.94 22.97 7.27
C GLY A 346 30.55 22.34 7.30
N LEU A 347 29.53 23.03 6.79
CA LEU A 347 28.17 22.48 6.71
C LEU A 347 28.07 21.31 5.73
N VAL A 348 28.72 21.38 4.56
CA VAL A 348 28.73 20.28 3.58
C VAL A 348 29.41 19.04 4.15
N HIS A 349 30.54 19.19 4.84
CA HIS A 349 31.21 18.08 5.52
C HIS A 349 30.35 17.51 6.65
N ALA A 350 29.65 18.35 7.41
CA ALA A 350 28.71 17.87 8.44
C ALA A 350 27.55 17.07 7.83
N LEU A 351 26.99 17.53 6.69
CA LEU A 351 25.95 16.81 5.96
C LEU A 351 26.45 15.45 5.45
N ARG A 352 27.63 15.42 4.83
CA ARG A 352 28.27 14.18 4.34
C ARG A 352 28.53 13.22 5.50
N GLY A 353 29.18 13.67 6.57
CA GLY A 353 29.51 12.82 7.72
C GLY A 353 28.29 12.31 8.48
N LEU A 354 27.18 13.05 8.50
CA LEU A 354 25.95 12.63 9.18
C LEU A 354 25.13 11.64 8.36
N PHE A 355 24.94 11.91 7.07
CA PHE A 355 24.02 11.15 6.22
C PHE A 355 24.71 10.08 5.37
N TYR A 356 26.00 10.24 5.10
CA TYR A 356 26.81 9.35 4.27
C TYR A 356 28.20 9.15 4.91
N PRO A 357 28.28 8.64 6.15
CA PRO A 357 29.55 8.32 6.79
C PRO A 357 30.33 7.30 5.94
N GLU A 358 31.65 7.45 5.90
CA GLU A 358 32.57 6.56 5.16
C GLU A 358 32.70 5.16 5.76
#